data_AF-A0A0B1RWC7-F1
#
_entry.id   AF-A0A0B1RWC7-F1
#
_cell.length_a   1.000
_cell.length_b   1.000
_cell.length_c   1.000
_cell.angle_alpha   90.00
_cell.angle_beta   90.00
_cell.angle_gamma   90.00
#
_symmetry.space_group_name_H-M   'P 1'
#
loop_
_entity.id
_entity.type
_entity.pdbx_description
1 polymer ?
#
loop_
_entity_poly.entity_id
_entity_poly.type
_entity_poly.pdbx_seq_one_letter_code
_entity_poly.pdbx_strand_id
1 'polypeptide(L)'
;MFELAFIAVCLLILAYIAIKVARSGFFSNLQPVVTETPKYLGKSLTVYYKHNVGAYSGVGSIFKEVRDLLPHGAVTFGIFYDDPRERDEHLLQSAVGVVFGEDGKPLYTDNYAQQLTRWGYEKMVLPKVLIFIFFSCCEDFILFNCRTNF
;
A
#
# COMPACT_ATOMS: atom_id res chain seq x y z
N MET A 1 -14.67 42.81 20.92
CA MET A 1 -14.38 41.48 21.50
C MET A 1 -14.68 40.32 20.54
N PHE A 2 -15.80 40.36 19.78
CA PHE A 2 -16.15 39.28 18.85
C PHE A 2 -15.20 39.12 17.64
N GLU A 3 -14.64 40.20 17.11
CA GLU A 3 -13.72 40.12 15.94
C GLU A 3 -12.40 39.39 16.25
N LEU A 4 -11.81 39.65 17.43
CA LEU A 4 -10.59 38.96 17.87
C LEU A 4 -10.84 37.47 18.13
N ALA A 5 -12.01 37.12 18.65
CA ALA A 5 -12.41 35.73 18.84
C ALA A 5 -12.62 35.01 17.49
N PHE A 6 -13.22 35.68 16.52
CA PHE A 6 -13.41 35.13 15.17
C PHE A 6 -12.07 34.89 14.45
N ILE A 7 -11.14 35.84 14.55
CA ILE A 7 -9.78 35.70 13.99
C ILE A 7 -9.03 34.54 14.67
N ALA A 8 -9.13 34.41 16.00
CA ALA A 8 -8.46 33.33 16.73
C ALA A 8 -9.00 31.93 16.34
N VAL A 9 -10.32 31.79 16.15
CA VAL A 9 -10.94 30.53 15.70
C VAL A 9 -10.52 30.19 14.27
N CYS A 10 -10.50 31.17 13.36
CA CYS A 10 -10.02 30.97 12.00
C CYS A 10 -8.56 30.51 11.97
N LEU A 11 -7.68 31.10 12.79
CA LEU A 11 -6.27 30.68 12.89
C LEU A 11 -6.12 29.27 13.44
N LEU A 12 -6.92 28.87 14.44
CA LEU A 12 -6.92 27.51 14.96
C LEU A 12 -7.35 26.47 13.92
N ILE A 13 -8.37 26.77 13.12
CA ILE A 13 -8.83 25.89 12.04
C ILE A 13 -7.74 25.77 10.97
N LEU A 14 -7.11 26.88 10.58
CA LEU A 14 -6.06 26.89 9.57
C LEU A 14 -4.82 26.11 10.04
N ALA A 15 -4.43 26.26 11.32
CA ALA A 15 -3.36 25.48 11.93
C ALA A 15 -3.71 23.98 11.99
N TYR A 16 -4.95 23.63 12.32
CA TYR A 16 -5.41 22.24 12.35
C TYR A 16 -5.32 21.58 10.96
N ILE A 17 -5.77 22.28 9.91
CA ILE A 17 -5.67 21.83 8.53
C ILE A 17 -4.21 21.69 8.12
N ALA A 18 -3.36 22.69 8.42
CA ALA A 18 -1.93 22.64 8.09
C ALA A 18 -1.22 21.43 8.73
N ILE A 19 -1.51 21.12 9.99
CA ILE A 19 -0.97 19.94 10.70
C ILE A 19 -1.46 18.63 10.03
N LYS A 20 -2.74 18.58 9.65
CA LYS A 20 -3.31 17.40 8.95
C LYS A 20 -2.66 17.19 7.58
N VAL A 21 -2.47 18.25 6.79
CA VAL A 21 -1.83 18.18 5.46
C VAL A 21 -0.35 17.83 5.58
N ALA A 22 0.35 18.37 6.59
CA ALA A 22 1.75 18.01 6.84
C ALA A 22 1.90 16.54 7.24
N ARG A 23 0.98 16.01 8.05
CA ARG A 23 0.98 14.59 8.45
C ARG A 23 0.50 13.65 7.36
N SER A 24 -0.30 14.11 6.40
CA SER A 24 -0.80 13.26 5.31
C SER A 24 0.22 13.04 4.18
N GLY A 25 1.43 13.58 4.29
CA GLY A 25 2.44 13.43 3.23
C GLY A 25 2.08 14.17 1.94
N PHE A 26 1.27 15.23 1.99
CA PHE A 26 0.86 15.94 0.77
C PHE A 26 2.04 16.55 0.00
N PHE A 27 3.18 16.78 0.68
CA PHE A 27 4.42 17.28 0.09
C PHE A 27 5.53 16.24 -0.03
N SER A 28 5.30 14.97 0.32
CA SER A 28 6.30 13.94 0.04
C SER A 28 6.31 13.70 -1.47
N ASN A 29 7.34 14.24 -2.13
CA ASN A 29 7.68 13.84 -3.48
C ASN A 29 7.81 12.32 -3.49
N LEU A 30 6.91 11.63 -4.20
CA LEU A 30 7.02 10.22 -4.55
C LEU A 30 8.25 10.08 -5.46
N GLN A 31 9.45 10.13 -4.87
CA GLN A 31 10.65 9.85 -5.63
C GLN A 31 10.69 8.34 -5.87
N PRO A 32 10.74 7.88 -7.13
CA PRO A 32 11.01 6.49 -7.42
C PRO A 32 12.43 6.19 -6.93
N VAL A 33 12.53 5.60 -5.75
CA VAL A 33 13.81 5.15 -5.22
C VAL A 33 14.03 3.75 -5.80
N VAL A 34 14.88 3.69 -6.82
CA VAL A 34 15.42 2.43 -7.33
C VAL A 34 16.53 2.00 -6.38
N THR A 35 16.15 1.30 -5.30
CA THR A 35 17.13 0.68 -4.40
C THR A 35 17.42 -0.73 -4.89
N GLU A 36 18.69 -1.03 -5.13
CA GLU A 36 19.18 -2.35 -5.58
C GLU A 36 19.03 -3.45 -4.51
N THR A 37 18.72 -3.08 -3.27
CA THR A 37 18.50 -4.00 -2.13
C THR A 37 17.35 -3.54 -1.22
N PRO A 38 16.08 -3.68 -1.64
CA PRO A 38 14.96 -3.42 -0.75
C PRO A 38 14.99 -4.46 0.39
N LYS A 39 14.74 -4.01 1.63
CA LYS A 39 14.77 -4.81 2.87
C LYS A 39 14.01 -6.16 2.76
N TYR A 40 12.99 -6.20 1.90
CA TYR A 40 12.10 -7.34 1.69
C TYR A 40 12.38 -8.13 0.39
N LEU A 41 13.24 -7.68 -0.53
CA LEU A 41 13.34 -8.24 -1.90
C LEU A 41 14.61 -9.07 -2.18
N GLY A 42 15.55 -9.16 -1.23
CA GLY A 42 16.73 -10.01 -1.39
C GLY A 42 16.43 -11.52 -1.33
N LYS A 43 15.20 -11.90 -0.96
CA LYS A 43 14.75 -13.25 -0.58
C LYS A 43 13.43 -13.59 -1.29
N SER A 44 13.07 -14.87 -1.34
CA SER A 44 11.75 -15.29 -1.83
C SER A 44 10.66 -14.79 -0.87
N LEU A 45 9.58 -14.21 -1.40
CA LEU A 45 8.49 -13.67 -0.58
C LEU A 45 7.26 -14.55 -0.70
N THR A 46 6.71 -14.97 0.44
CA THR A 46 5.39 -15.60 0.49
C THR A 46 4.36 -14.51 0.75
N VAL A 47 3.45 -14.33 -0.20
CA VAL A 47 2.44 -13.28 -0.18
C VAL A 47 1.04 -13.85 -0.23
N TYR A 48 0.10 -13.16 0.41
CA TYR A 48 -1.34 -13.39 0.23
C TYR A 48 -1.92 -12.17 -0.47
N TYR A 49 -2.58 -12.37 -1.61
CA TYR A 49 -3.15 -11.28 -2.41
C TYR A 49 -4.61 -11.55 -2.77
N LYS A 50 -5.34 -10.47 -3.02
CA LYS A 50 -6.72 -10.47 -3.50
C LYS A 50 -6.74 -9.68 -4.81
N HIS A 51 -7.28 -10.31 -5.85
CA HIS A 51 -7.44 -9.66 -7.14
C HIS A 51 -8.65 -8.71 -7.10
N ASN A 52 -8.49 -7.52 -7.65
CA ASN A 52 -9.51 -6.49 -7.71
C ASN A 52 -9.52 -5.85 -9.10
N VAL A 53 -10.71 -5.80 -9.69
CA VAL A 53 -10.98 -5.13 -10.96
C VAL A 53 -11.82 -3.90 -10.70
N GLY A 54 -11.34 -2.75 -11.14
CA GLY A 54 -12.00 -1.46 -10.98
C GLY A 54 -11.02 -0.35 -10.62
N ALA A 55 -11.58 0.85 -10.42
CA ALA A 55 -10.77 2.05 -10.24
C ALA A 55 -9.79 1.93 -9.07
N TYR A 56 -8.53 2.34 -9.29
CA TYR A 56 -7.49 2.31 -8.26
C TYR A 56 -7.82 3.19 -7.04
N SER A 57 -8.72 4.16 -7.17
CA SER A 57 -9.24 4.94 -6.04
C SER A 57 -9.97 4.07 -4.99
N GLY A 58 -10.58 2.95 -5.40
CA GLY A 58 -11.26 2.01 -4.52
C GLY A 58 -10.33 1.09 -3.73
N VAL A 59 -9.07 0.94 -4.16
CA VAL A 59 -8.08 0.01 -3.58
C VAL A 59 -7.73 0.35 -2.12
N GLY A 60 -7.87 1.61 -1.72
CA GLY A 60 -7.65 2.03 -0.32
C GLY A 60 -8.54 1.29 0.69
N SER A 61 -9.75 0.87 0.28
CA SER A 61 -10.65 0.09 1.13
C SER A 61 -10.10 -1.31 1.41
N ILE A 62 -9.48 -1.94 0.41
CA ILE A 62 -8.85 -3.26 0.52
C ILE A 62 -7.63 -3.18 1.43
N PHE A 63 -6.82 -2.12 1.31
CA PHE A 63 -5.70 -1.90 2.23
C PHE A 63 -6.14 -1.74 3.68
N LYS A 64 -7.27 -1.07 3.91
CA LYS A 64 -7.84 -0.93 5.25
C LYS A 64 -8.31 -2.30 5.79
N GLU A 65 -9.00 -3.08 4.97
CA GLU A 65 -9.43 -4.45 5.31
C GLU A 65 -8.24 -5.33 5.73
N VAL A 66 -7.16 -5.32 4.93
CA VAL A 66 -5.93 -6.07 5.24
C VAL A 66 -5.30 -5.59 6.56
N ARG A 67 -5.23 -4.28 6.78
CA ARG A 67 -4.70 -3.71 8.04
C ARG A 67 -5.52 -4.08 9.27
N ASP A 68 -6.84 -4.20 9.12
CA ASP A 68 -7.72 -4.59 10.22
C ASP A 68 -7.62 -6.10 10.55
N LEU A 69 -7.24 -6.93 9.57
CA LEU A 69 -7.09 -8.39 9.73
C LEU A 69 -5.74 -8.83 10.31
N LEU A 70 -4.72 -7.98 10.25
CA LEU A 70 -3.34 -8.30 10.61
C LEU A 70 -2.85 -7.47 11.80
N PRO A 71 -1.84 -7.97 12.55
CA PRO A 71 -1.24 -7.20 13.63
C PRO A 71 -0.54 -5.94 13.11
N HIS A 72 -0.46 -4.92 13.96
CA HIS A 72 0.23 -3.66 13.64
C HIS A 72 1.67 -3.90 13.17
N GLY A 73 2.07 -3.26 12.07
CA GLY A 73 3.39 -3.43 11.44
C GLY A 73 3.41 -4.48 10.33
N ALA A 74 2.26 -4.95 9.86
CA ALA A 74 2.20 -5.82 8.69
C ALA A 74 2.51 -5.08 7.39
N VAL A 75 3.47 -5.64 6.64
CA VAL A 75 3.91 -5.07 5.36
C VAL A 75 2.87 -5.40 4.31
N THR A 76 2.16 -4.38 3.87
CA THR A 76 1.15 -4.48 2.80
C THR A 76 1.75 -4.10 1.46
N PHE A 77 1.27 -4.73 0.39
CA PHE A 77 1.69 -4.41 -0.96
C PHE A 77 0.51 -4.34 -1.93
N GLY A 78 0.71 -3.62 -3.03
CA GLY A 78 -0.23 -3.59 -4.15
C GLY A 78 0.50 -3.66 -5.47
N ILE A 79 0.05 -4.54 -6.37
CA ILE A 79 0.50 -4.69 -7.74
C ILE A 79 -0.57 -4.06 -8.65
N PHE A 80 -0.13 -3.13 -9.50
CA PHE A 80 -0.98 -2.45 -10.48
C PHE A 80 -0.50 -2.87 -11.86
N TYR A 81 -1.38 -3.50 -12.63
CA TYR A 81 -1.04 -4.11 -13.91
C TYR A 81 -1.20 -3.13 -15.07
N ASP A 82 -2.18 -2.23 -14.97
CA ASP A 82 -2.56 -1.32 -16.06
C ASP A 82 -2.15 0.13 -15.78
N ASP A 83 -1.88 0.89 -16.85
CA ASP A 83 -1.73 2.35 -16.77
C ASP A 83 -3.14 2.99 -16.73
N PRO A 84 -3.47 3.75 -15.66
CA PRO A 84 -4.78 4.40 -15.54
C PRO A 84 -5.04 5.49 -16.59
N ARG A 85 -4.02 5.90 -17.37
CA ARG A 85 -4.17 6.88 -18.45
C ARG A 85 -4.56 6.24 -19.79
N GLU A 86 -4.24 4.96 -19.97
CA GLU A 86 -4.46 4.26 -21.24
C GLU A 86 -5.71 3.38 -21.21
N ARG A 87 -6.12 2.92 -20.03
CA ARG A 87 -7.20 1.95 -19.86
C ARG A 87 -8.33 2.54 -19.02
N ASP A 88 -9.57 2.21 -19.39
CA ASP A 88 -10.75 2.69 -18.68
C ASP A 88 -10.76 2.23 -17.21
N GLU A 89 -11.18 3.14 -16.32
CA GLU A 89 -11.12 2.94 -14.86
C GLU A 89 -11.83 1.66 -14.38
N HIS A 90 -12.89 1.24 -15.06
CA HIS A 90 -13.69 0.07 -14.69
C HIS A 90 -13.04 -1.27 -15.10
N LEU A 91 -11.99 -1.23 -15.93
CA LEU A 91 -11.26 -2.41 -16.41
C LEU A 91 -9.85 -2.51 -15.83
N LEU A 92 -9.45 -1.57 -14.98
CA LEU A 92 -8.15 -1.57 -14.34
C LEU A 92 -8.00 -2.76 -13.39
N GLN A 93 -6.90 -3.48 -13.50
CA GLN A 93 -6.61 -4.63 -12.67
C GLN A 93 -5.55 -4.31 -11.63
N SER A 94 -5.84 -4.73 -10.40
CA SER A 94 -4.95 -4.58 -9.25
C SER A 94 -4.95 -5.85 -8.42
N ALA A 95 -3.83 -6.14 -7.78
CA ALA A 95 -3.71 -7.21 -6.80
C ALA A 95 -3.13 -6.64 -5.51
N VAL A 96 -3.87 -6.73 -4.42
CA VAL A 96 -3.52 -6.10 -3.14
C VAL A 96 -3.38 -7.18 -2.09
N GLY A 97 -2.36 -7.07 -1.24
CA GLY A 97 -2.01 -8.15 -0.35
C GLY A 97 -1.09 -7.77 0.81
N VAL A 98 -0.66 -8.82 1.50
CA VAL A 98 0.29 -8.77 2.62
C VAL A 98 1.46 -9.70 2.36
N VAL A 99 2.65 -9.26 2.78
CA VAL A 99 3.84 -10.11 2.87
C VAL A 99 3.73 -10.96 4.13
N PHE A 100 3.54 -12.27 3.97
CA PHE A 100 3.36 -13.20 5.10
C PHE A 100 4.64 -13.92 5.50
N GLY A 101 5.63 -14.00 4.62
CA GLY A 101 6.87 -14.71 4.91
C GLY A 101 8.03 -14.26 4.03
N GLU A 102 9.23 -14.33 4.60
CA GLU A 102 10.49 -14.14 3.90
C GLU A 102 11.28 -15.44 3.90
N ASP A 103 11.80 -15.86 2.74
CA ASP A 103 12.69 -17.02 2.59
C ASP A 103 12.11 -18.32 3.16
N GLY A 104 10.80 -18.51 2.95
CA GLY A 104 10.06 -19.67 3.46
C GLY A 104 9.79 -19.65 4.98
N LYS A 105 10.20 -18.61 5.71
CA LYS A 105 9.87 -18.43 7.12
C LYS A 105 8.60 -17.58 7.27
N PRO A 106 7.53 -18.10 7.90
CA PRO A 106 6.33 -17.30 8.17
C PRO A 106 6.64 -16.22 9.22
N LEU A 107 6.25 -14.98 8.93
CA LEU A 107 6.35 -13.83 9.85
C LEU A 107 5.19 -13.80 10.85
N TYR A 108 4.05 -14.38 10.47
CA TYR A 108 2.84 -14.42 11.29
C TYR A 108 2.40 -15.86 11.56
N THR A 109 1.57 -16.02 12.59
CA THR A 109 0.97 -17.31 12.95
C THR A 109 0.05 -17.83 11.86
N ASP A 110 -0.01 -19.15 11.69
CA ASP A 110 -0.86 -19.84 10.68
C ASP A 110 -2.36 -19.53 10.81
N ASN A 111 -2.82 -19.07 11.97
CA ASN A 111 -4.19 -18.62 12.17
C ASN A 111 -4.55 -17.46 11.21
N TYR A 112 -3.63 -16.51 11.03
CA TYR A 112 -3.83 -15.40 10.10
C TYR A 112 -3.86 -15.87 8.64
N ALA A 113 -3.06 -16.89 8.27
CA ALA A 113 -3.10 -17.48 6.94
C ALA A 113 -4.47 -18.11 6.64
N GLN A 114 -5.07 -18.81 7.61
CA GLN A 114 -6.41 -19.37 7.46
C GLN A 114 -7.48 -18.29 7.36
N GLN A 115 -7.37 -17.22 8.14
CA GLN A 115 -8.28 -16.07 8.06
C GLN A 115 -8.20 -15.40 6.69
N LEU A 116 -7.00 -15.10 6.19
CA LEU A 116 -6.80 -14.51 4.86
C LEU A 116 -7.39 -15.40 3.76
N THR A 117 -7.14 -16.71 3.83
CA THR A 117 -7.71 -17.66 2.85
C THR A 117 -9.25 -17.67 2.90
N ARG A 118 -9.86 -17.60 4.09
CA ARG A 118 -11.33 -17.51 4.24
C ARG A 118 -11.92 -16.23 3.68
N TRP A 119 -11.16 -15.14 3.71
CA TRP A 119 -11.54 -13.84 3.15
C TRP A 119 -11.28 -13.73 1.63
N GLY A 120 -10.83 -14.82 0.99
CA GLY A 120 -10.62 -14.91 -0.45
C GLY A 120 -9.25 -14.41 -0.91
N TYR A 121 -8.25 -14.37 -0.02
CA TYR A 121 -6.87 -14.09 -0.42
C TYR A 121 -6.18 -15.38 -0.88
N GLU A 122 -5.50 -15.30 -2.01
CA GLU A 122 -4.74 -16.40 -2.60
C GLU A 122 -3.27 -16.31 -2.19
N LYS A 123 -2.66 -17.49 -1.95
CA LYS A 123 -1.24 -17.60 -1.62
C LYS A 123 -0.41 -17.66 -2.89
N MET A 124 0.57 -16.78 -3.01
CA MET A 124 1.60 -16.83 -4.06
C MET A 124 3.00 -16.73 -3.45
N VAL A 125 3.96 -17.37 -4.09
CA VAL A 125 5.38 -17.21 -3.78
C VAL A 125 5.99 -16.38 -4.90
N LEU A 126 6.41 -15.17 -4.57
CA LEU A 126 7.14 -14.31 -5.49
C LEU A 126 8.60 -14.74 -5.50
N PRO A 127 9.15 -15.13 -6.67
CA PRO A 127 10.57 -15.44 -6.77
C PRO A 127 11.40 -14.18 -6.56
N LYS A 128 12.68 -14.36 -6.22
CA LYS A 128 13.63 -13.26 -6.16
C LYS A 128 13.77 -12.64 -7.56
N VAL A 129 13.38 -11.37 -7.73
CA VAL A 129 13.49 -10.65 -8.99
C VAL A 129 14.46 -9.48 -8.84
N LEU A 130 15.27 -9.24 -9.87
CA LEU A 130 16.44 -8.35 -9.83
C LEU A 130 16.07 -6.86 -9.87
N ILE A 131 14.93 -6.51 -10.47
CA ILE A 131 14.52 -5.11 -10.69
C ILE A 131 13.07 -4.96 -10.24
N PHE A 132 12.87 -4.10 -9.23
CA PHE A 132 11.56 -3.60 -8.82
C PHE A 132 11.65 -2.09 -8.64
N ILE A 133 10.64 -1.39 -9.14
CA ILE A 133 10.48 0.03 -8.89
C ILE A 133 9.65 0.16 -7.62
N PHE A 134 10.30 0.59 -6.54
CA PHE A 134 9.70 0.75 -5.23
C PHE A 134 9.23 2.19 -5.04
N PHE A 135 7.96 2.36 -4.66
CA PHE A 135 7.49 3.64 -4.12
C PHE A 135 7.18 3.45 -2.64
N SER A 136 8.09 3.89 -1.78
CA SER A 136 7.84 4.04 -0.35
C SER A 136 7.13 5.35 -0.11
N CYS A 137 5.82 5.30 0.17
CA CYS A 137 5.10 6.49 0.62
C CYS A 137 4.96 6.53 2.16
N CYS A 138 5.20 5.40 2.85
CA CYS A 138 5.16 5.26 4.30
C CYS A 138 5.91 3.97 4.68
N GLU A 139 6.54 3.89 5.87
CA GLU A 139 7.44 2.79 6.28
C GLU A 139 6.88 1.36 6.12
N ASP A 140 5.56 1.18 5.99
CA ASP A 140 4.87 -0.11 5.94
C ASP A 140 4.11 -0.41 4.62
N PHE A 141 4.35 0.38 3.55
CA PHE A 141 3.58 0.27 2.30
C PHE A 141 4.47 0.13 1.06
N ILE A 142 4.23 -0.95 0.31
CA ILE A 142 4.95 -1.26 -0.92
C ILE A 142 4.02 -1.13 -2.13
N LEU A 143 4.23 -0.11 -2.97
CA LEU A 143 3.56 -0.02 -4.27
C LEU A 143 4.43 -0.67 -5.34
N PHE A 144 3.89 -1.66 -6.04
CA PHE A 144 4.50 -2.27 -7.21
C PHE A 144 3.76 -1.81 -8.47
N ASN A 145 4.43 -1.04 -9.32
CA ASN A 145 3.96 -0.78 -10.68
C ASN A 145 4.72 -1.71 -11.62
N CYS A 146 4.03 -2.72 -12.16
CA CYS A 146 4.62 -3.66 -13.10
C CYS A 146 4.38 -3.12 -14.51
N ARG A 147 5.26 -2.23 -15.00
CA ARG A 147 5.26 -1.86 -16.41
C ARG A 147 5.81 -3.05 -17.21
N THR A 148 4.93 -3.93 -17.68
CA THR A 148 5.27 -4.91 -18.71
C THR A 148 5.44 -4.17 -20.04
N ASN A 149 6.67 -3.84 -20.41
CA ASN A 149 7.00 -3.60 -21.82
C ASN A 149 6.93 -4.97 -22.51
N PHE A 150 5.83 -5.22 -23.23
CA PHE A 150 5.82 -6.19 -24.32
C PHE A 150 6.18 -5.47 -25.62
#